data_AF-Q6NKX5-F1
#
_entry.id   AF-Q6NKX5-F1
#
_cell.length_a   1.000
_cell.length_b   1.000
_cell.length_c   1.000
_cell.angle_alpha   90.00
_cell.angle_beta   90.00
_cell.angle_gamma   90.00
#
_symmetry.space_group_name_H-M   'P 1'
#
loop_
_entity.id
_entity.type
_entity.pdbx_description
1 polymer ?
#
loop_
_entity_poly.entity_id
_entity_poly.type
_entity_poly.pdbx_seq_one_letter_code
_entity_poly.pdbx_strand_id
1 'polypeptide(L)'
;MEEERRDDYKFLRIQDAFKALHLHVNLIGVIVELGFSNGSDCSCTLKIVDPWYSGSGLPVKFVARTIRDLPRVESIGDIILLSRVKIVLINRKITALCNETTSSSFALFNGKHSVDSIPYQSSPKFLMREQDKNFLSNLREWMITYKFEDGSCCFTSLKDIKEGECSNLSCQIVHISKVYKDRWYLFVWDGTEMPPCNILVKSERLPLCVEPEMLPTYMLRKFPTFGSVLRIIVDRVSEKQAIHCLQPGQHVKLLNLFFQVNMGLWNATFTPSTKMQYTMSREMEAFSPQRMCGEKFSPRWNPIARCISRSHSEITGVAHDDAPFVSLMDILTYHNVTAKFRCVVRFIQVYPRDVRKLRDINGNIKLVAILEDATARIHASLYADEGEKFFGCDESDEEALVKKLNRLLGGEEMEKVPRNPPWVQCCLFSFYKHKMDQWESRRFRIFDTWINAS
;
A
#
# COMPACT_ATOMS: atom_id res chain seq x y z
N MET A 1 -36.55 -38.11 -32.24
CA MET A 1 -36.52 -38.28 -30.78
C MET A 1 -35.49 -37.29 -30.26
N GLU A 2 -35.91 -36.06 -29.99
CA GLU A 2 -35.12 -35.22 -29.09
C GLU A 2 -35.33 -35.85 -27.71
N GLU A 3 -34.29 -36.50 -27.19
CA GLU A 3 -34.28 -36.90 -25.79
C GLU A 3 -34.56 -35.63 -24.97
N GLU A 4 -35.75 -35.58 -24.39
CA GLU A 4 -36.08 -34.73 -23.25
C GLU A 4 -35.03 -35.04 -22.16
N ARG A 5 -33.87 -34.40 -22.25
CA ARG A 5 -32.90 -34.42 -21.15
C ARG A 5 -33.66 -33.85 -19.96
N ARG A 6 -34.05 -34.74 -19.05
CA ARG A 6 -34.59 -34.39 -17.73
C ARG A 6 -33.89 -33.14 -17.25
N ASP A 7 -34.70 -32.12 -17.00
CA ASP A 7 -34.27 -30.77 -16.64
C ASP A 7 -33.79 -30.72 -15.18
N ASP A 8 -32.84 -31.59 -14.84
CA ASP A 8 -32.15 -31.66 -13.54
C ASP A 8 -31.13 -30.51 -13.36
N TYR A 9 -31.09 -29.57 -14.31
CA TYR A 9 -30.20 -28.43 -14.28
C TYR A 9 -30.79 -27.33 -13.39
N LYS A 10 -30.51 -27.43 -12.08
CA LYS A 10 -30.79 -26.38 -11.10
C LYS A 10 -29.49 -25.93 -10.44
N PHE A 11 -29.38 -24.65 -10.11
CA PHE A 11 -28.32 -24.18 -9.24
C PHE A 11 -28.57 -24.69 -7.82
N LEU A 12 -27.57 -25.39 -7.28
CA LEU A 12 -27.58 -25.84 -5.90
C LEU A 12 -27.20 -24.66 -5.01
N ARG A 13 -27.91 -24.50 -3.89
CA ARG A 13 -27.56 -23.50 -2.87
C ARG A 13 -26.22 -23.86 -2.25
N ILE A 14 -25.44 -22.86 -1.85
CA ILE A 14 -24.13 -23.09 -1.23
C ILE A 14 -24.25 -23.94 0.03
N GLN A 15 -25.28 -23.71 0.84
CA GLN A 15 -25.54 -24.52 2.04
C GLN A 15 -25.71 -26.03 1.72
N ASP A 16 -26.34 -26.34 0.59
CA ASP A 16 -26.56 -27.73 0.14
C ASP A 16 -25.32 -28.30 -0.57
N ALA A 17 -24.52 -27.45 -1.21
CA ALA A 17 -23.24 -27.85 -1.80
C ALA A 17 -22.27 -28.43 -0.75
N PHE A 18 -22.31 -27.96 0.50
CA PHE A 18 -21.53 -28.54 1.61
C PHE A 18 -21.93 -30.00 1.94
N LYS A 19 -23.11 -30.45 1.52
CA LYS A 19 -23.60 -31.83 1.73
C LYS A 19 -23.39 -32.72 0.51
N ALA A 20 -22.96 -32.15 -0.62
CA ALA A 20 -22.92 -32.80 -1.93
C ALA A 20 -21.53 -33.38 -2.28
N LEU A 21 -20.79 -33.89 -1.29
CA LEU A 21 -19.42 -34.38 -1.49
C LEU A 21 -19.37 -35.45 -2.60
N HIS A 22 -18.41 -35.32 -3.52
CA HIS A 22 -18.20 -36.14 -4.71
C HIS A 22 -19.24 -36.00 -5.84
N LEU A 23 -20.28 -35.18 -5.66
CA LEU A 23 -21.26 -34.89 -6.71
C LEU A 23 -20.77 -33.76 -7.63
N HIS A 24 -21.28 -33.78 -8.86
CA HIS A 24 -21.15 -32.67 -9.80
C HIS A 24 -22.39 -31.79 -9.68
N VAL A 25 -22.19 -30.51 -9.43
CA VAL A 25 -23.27 -29.56 -9.14
C VAL A 25 -23.09 -28.29 -9.97
N ASN A 26 -24.18 -27.56 -10.15
CA ASN A 26 -24.13 -26.21 -10.69
C ASN A 26 -24.26 -25.22 -9.53
N LEU A 27 -23.46 -24.16 -9.52
CA LEU A 27 -23.47 -23.15 -8.47
C LEU A 27 -23.54 -21.76 -9.08
N ILE A 28 -24.17 -20.85 -8.37
CA ILE A 28 -24.14 -19.43 -8.67
C ILE A 28 -23.82 -18.69 -7.37
N GLY A 29 -22.95 -17.70 -7.44
CA GLY A 29 -22.63 -16.91 -6.26
C GLY A 29 -21.80 -15.69 -6.56
N VAL A 30 -21.71 -14.83 -5.56
CA VAL A 30 -20.92 -13.60 -5.62
C VAL A 30 -19.53 -13.87 -5.09
N ILE A 31 -18.52 -13.43 -5.83
CA ILE A 31 -17.11 -13.57 -5.47
C ILE A 31 -16.79 -12.56 -4.36
N VAL A 32 -16.41 -13.08 -3.19
CA VAL A 32 -16.08 -12.26 -2.01
C VAL A 32 -14.63 -12.35 -1.58
N GLU A 33 -13.88 -13.31 -2.11
CA GLU A 33 -12.46 -13.49 -1.81
C GLU A 33 -11.75 -14.02 -3.05
N LEU A 34 -10.58 -13.47 -3.34
CA LEU A 34 -9.68 -13.88 -4.41
C LEU A 34 -8.33 -14.29 -3.82
N GLY A 35 -7.91 -15.52 -4.07
CA GLY A 35 -6.58 -16.00 -3.78
C GLY A 35 -5.66 -15.94 -5.00
N PHE A 36 -4.37 -15.75 -4.75
CA PHE A 36 -3.35 -15.72 -5.80
C PHE A 36 -2.93 -17.13 -6.19
N SER A 37 -2.60 -17.34 -7.47
CA SER A 37 -2.09 -18.64 -7.91
C SER A 37 -0.66 -18.86 -7.39
N ASN A 38 -0.43 -20.03 -6.80
CA ASN A 38 0.90 -20.50 -6.46
C ASN A 38 1.53 -20.94 -7.77
N GLY A 39 2.45 -20.14 -8.33
CA GLY A 39 2.86 -20.18 -9.74
C GLY A 39 3.36 -21.51 -10.35
N SER A 40 3.40 -22.62 -9.61
CA SER A 40 3.65 -23.96 -10.16
C SER A 40 2.42 -24.55 -10.86
N ASP A 41 1.23 -24.28 -10.32
CA ASP A 41 -0.02 -24.89 -10.79
C ASP A 41 -0.82 -23.78 -11.44
N CYS A 42 -1.19 -23.90 -12.72
CA CYS A 42 -2.15 -23.02 -13.38
C CYS A 42 -3.53 -23.18 -12.72
N SER A 43 -3.66 -22.62 -11.51
CA SER A 43 -4.78 -22.81 -10.62
C SER A 43 -4.99 -21.56 -9.77
N CYS A 44 -6.23 -21.16 -9.54
CA CYS A 44 -6.55 -20.08 -8.63
C CYS A 44 -7.67 -20.52 -7.69
N THR A 45 -7.80 -19.85 -6.56
CA THR A 45 -8.89 -20.12 -5.62
C THR A 45 -9.65 -18.83 -5.40
N LEU A 46 -10.97 -18.90 -5.45
CA LEU A 46 -11.85 -17.81 -5.04
C LEU A 46 -12.85 -18.33 -4.01
N LYS A 47 -13.59 -17.44 -3.36
CA LYS A 47 -14.67 -17.81 -2.47
C LYS A 47 -15.96 -17.13 -2.90
N ILE A 48 -17.04 -17.91 -2.92
CA ILE A 48 -18.37 -17.43 -3.30
C ILE A 48 -19.35 -17.49 -2.13
N VAL A 49 -20.31 -16.59 -2.15
CA VAL A 49 -21.46 -16.55 -1.23
C VAL A 49 -22.76 -16.43 -2.03
N ASP A 50 -23.86 -16.82 -1.40
CA ASP A 50 -25.21 -16.71 -1.93
C ASP A 50 -26.16 -16.25 -0.81
N PRO A 51 -27.41 -15.87 -1.12
CA PRO A 51 -28.36 -15.36 -0.13
C PRO A 51 -28.77 -16.36 0.95
N TRP A 52 -28.52 -17.66 0.73
CA TRP A 52 -29.06 -18.73 1.58
C TRP A 52 -28.03 -19.31 2.55
N TYR A 53 -26.76 -18.95 2.41
CA TYR A 53 -25.69 -19.41 3.29
C TYR A 53 -25.08 -18.27 4.12
N SER A 54 -25.26 -18.33 5.43
CA SER A 54 -24.73 -17.35 6.40
C SER A 54 -23.30 -17.64 6.88
N GLY A 55 -22.60 -18.63 6.30
CA GLY A 55 -21.23 -18.93 6.70
C GLY A 55 -20.19 -18.14 5.90
N SER A 56 -18.91 -18.45 6.10
CA SER A 56 -17.78 -17.68 5.53
C SER A 56 -17.64 -17.70 4.00
N GLY A 57 -18.53 -18.41 3.29
CA GLY A 57 -18.49 -18.69 1.84
C GLY A 57 -17.90 -20.05 1.45
N LEU A 58 -18.18 -20.50 0.24
CA LEU A 58 -17.68 -21.74 -0.36
C LEU A 58 -16.39 -21.49 -1.17
N PRO A 59 -15.26 -22.15 -0.84
CA PRO A 59 -14.07 -22.12 -1.67
C PRO A 59 -14.32 -22.78 -3.03
N VAL A 60 -13.84 -22.14 -4.10
CA VAL A 60 -13.85 -22.67 -5.46
C VAL A 60 -12.42 -22.67 -5.99
N LYS A 61 -11.87 -23.85 -6.26
CA LYS A 61 -10.55 -24.01 -6.87
C LYS A 61 -10.69 -24.24 -8.37
N PHE A 62 -10.02 -23.42 -9.15
CA PHE A 62 -9.87 -23.58 -10.59
C PHE A 62 -8.55 -24.25 -10.91
N VAL A 63 -8.56 -25.16 -11.89
CA VAL A 63 -7.35 -25.75 -12.45
C VAL A 63 -7.49 -25.73 -13.97
N ALA A 64 -6.47 -25.21 -14.64
CA ALA A 64 -6.43 -25.09 -16.09
C ALA A 64 -5.05 -25.43 -16.65
N ARG A 65 -4.95 -25.58 -17.97
CA ARG A 65 -3.68 -25.86 -18.67
C ARG A 65 -2.80 -24.62 -18.77
N THR A 66 -3.43 -23.48 -19.02
CA THR A 66 -2.73 -22.20 -19.11
C THR A 66 -3.35 -21.19 -18.17
N ILE A 67 -2.56 -20.21 -17.79
CA ILE A 67 -3.00 -19.11 -16.95
C ILE A 67 -4.11 -18.29 -17.63
N ARG A 68 -4.16 -18.26 -18.97
CA ARG A 68 -5.19 -17.53 -19.74
C ARG A 68 -6.59 -18.13 -19.61
N ASP A 69 -6.67 -19.41 -19.27
CA ASP A 69 -7.92 -20.16 -19.14
C ASP A 69 -8.51 -20.05 -17.71
N LEU A 70 -7.79 -19.43 -16.78
CA LEU A 70 -8.28 -19.16 -15.43
C LEU A 70 -9.30 -18.01 -15.44
N PRO A 71 -10.24 -17.98 -14.48
CA PRO A 71 -11.15 -16.86 -14.31
C PRO A 71 -10.36 -15.58 -14.00
N ARG A 72 -10.59 -14.56 -14.82
CA ARG A 72 -10.02 -13.23 -14.73
C ARG A 72 -11.09 -12.28 -14.18
N VAL A 73 -11.13 -12.16 -12.86
CA VAL A 73 -12.17 -11.39 -12.16
C VAL A 73 -11.91 -9.89 -12.29
N GLU A 74 -12.85 -9.12 -12.82
CA GLU A 74 -12.67 -7.67 -13.03
C GLU A 74 -12.91 -6.85 -11.76
N SER A 75 -13.77 -7.34 -10.86
CA SER A 75 -14.02 -6.72 -9.56
C SER A 75 -14.43 -7.76 -8.50
N ILE A 76 -13.96 -7.60 -7.26
CA ILE A 76 -14.55 -8.38 -6.16
C ILE A 76 -15.97 -7.88 -5.92
N GLY A 77 -16.92 -8.80 -5.79
CA GLY A 77 -18.35 -8.53 -5.85
C GLY A 77 -18.99 -8.96 -7.16
N ASP A 78 -18.18 -9.31 -8.17
CA ASP A 78 -18.69 -9.91 -9.41
C ASP A 78 -19.31 -11.28 -9.18
N ILE A 79 -20.20 -11.68 -10.09
CA ILE A 79 -20.96 -12.92 -9.99
C ILE A 79 -20.31 -13.98 -10.88
N ILE A 80 -20.24 -15.21 -10.37
CA ILE A 80 -19.77 -16.36 -11.13
C ILE A 80 -20.85 -17.43 -11.20
N LEU A 81 -21.06 -17.95 -12.41
CA LEU A 81 -21.84 -19.15 -12.66
C LEU A 81 -20.87 -20.30 -12.90
N LEU A 82 -21.14 -21.42 -12.24
CA LEU A 82 -20.35 -22.64 -12.28
C LEU A 82 -21.26 -23.78 -12.72
N SER A 83 -20.86 -24.50 -13.76
CA SER A 83 -21.59 -25.67 -14.27
C SER A 83 -20.78 -26.92 -14.06
N ARG A 84 -21.43 -27.99 -13.57
CA ARG A 84 -20.86 -29.32 -13.35
C ARG A 84 -19.53 -29.32 -12.60
N VAL A 85 -19.38 -28.45 -11.61
CA VAL A 85 -18.19 -28.45 -10.73
C VAL A 85 -18.28 -29.58 -9.73
N LYS A 86 -17.15 -30.22 -9.42
CA LYS A 86 -17.12 -31.35 -8.49
C LYS A 86 -16.89 -30.87 -7.06
N ILE A 87 -17.74 -31.24 -6.12
CA ILE A 87 -17.50 -30.97 -4.70
C ILE A 87 -16.49 -31.99 -4.16
N VAL A 88 -15.39 -31.50 -3.60
CA VAL A 88 -14.27 -32.32 -3.11
C VAL A 88 -13.77 -31.83 -1.75
N LEU A 89 -13.00 -32.66 -1.06
CA LEU A 89 -12.31 -32.30 0.17
C LEU A 89 -10.84 -31.97 -0.15
N ILE A 90 -10.44 -30.71 0.00
CA ILE A 90 -9.05 -30.25 -0.19
C ILE A 90 -8.57 -29.66 1.12
N ASN A 91 -7.44 -30.16 1.65
CA ASN A 91 -6.89 -29.72 2.95
C ASN A 91 -7.94 -29.71 4.08
N ARG A 92 -8.75 -30.77 4.14
CA ARG A 92 -9.88 -30.93 5.09
C ARG A 92 -10.97 -29.86 4.97
N LYS A 93 -11.03 -29.10 3.87
CA LYS A 93 -12.07 -28.12 3.58
C LYS A 93 -12.87 -28.53 2.35
N ILE A 94 -14.19 -28.46 2.45
CA ILE A 94 -15.08 -28.67 1.30
C ILE A 94 -14.83 -27.56 0.31
N THR A 95 -14.58 -27.93 -0.94
CA THR A 95 -14.18 -27.03 -2.03
C THR A 95 -14.87 -27.47 -3.31
N ALA A 96 -15.42 -26.53 -4.06
CA ALA A 96 -15.86 -26.78 -5.44
C ALA A 96 -14.65 -26.75 -6.37
N LEU A 97 -14.41 -27.84 -7.09
CA LEU A 97 -13.33 -27.96 -8.07
C LEU A 97 -13.87 -27.75 -9.48
N CYS A 98 -13.41 -26.68 -10.12
CA CYS A 98 -13.64 -26.40 -11.53
C CYS A 98 -12.37 -26.73 -12.31
N ASN A 99 -12.38 -27.84 -13.05
CA ASN A 99 -11.24 -28.23 -13.88
C ASN A 99 -11.59 -28.04 -15.36
N GLU A 100 -10.85 -27.17 -16.05
CA GLU A 100 -11.04 -26.83 -17.47
C GLU A 100 -11.06 -28.07 -18.37
N THR A 101 -10.23 -29.07 -18.05
CA THR A 101 -10.11 -30.31 -18.85
C THR A 101 -11.33 -31.24 -18.71
N THR A 102 -12.18 -31.02 -17.71
CA THR A 102 -13.37 -31.84 -17.44
C THR A 102 -14.63 -31.25 -18.09
N SER A 103 -15.80 -31.78 -17.72
CA SER A 103 -17.10 -31.24 -18.15
C SER A 103 -17.53 -29.96 -17.42
N SER A 104 -16.69 -29.49 -16.47
CA SER A 104 -16.89 -28.25 -15.72
C SER A 104 -16.77 -27.02 -16.63
N SER A 105 -17.59 -26.01 -16.40
CA SER A 105 -17.51 -24.72 -17.08
C SER A 105 -17.88 -23.58 -16.14
N PHE A 106 -17.47 -22.37 -16.50
CA PHE A 106 -17.79 -21.16 -15.75
C PHE A 106 -18.10 -19.98 -16.67
N ALA A 107 -18.76 -18.97 -16.12
CA ALA A 107 -18.86 -17.63 -16.69
C ALA A 107 -18.89 -16.56 -15.59
N LEU A 108 -18.30 -15.42 -15.90
CA LEU A 108 -18.17 -14.27 -15.01
C LEU A 108 -19.01 -13.09 -15.51
N PHE A 109 -19.68 -12.43 -14.57
CA PHE A 109 -20.62 -11.35 -14.83
C PHE A 109 -20.35 -10.19 -13.89
N ASN A 110 -20.58 -8.97 -14.37
CA ASN A 110 -20.49 -7.78 -13.55
C ASN A 110 -21.48 -7.85 -12.38
N GLY A 111 -20.97 -7.61 -11.16
CA GLY A 111 -21.75 -7.64 -9.93
C GLY A 111 -22.53 -6.35 -9.63
N LYS A 112 -22.19 -5.24 -10.30
CA LYS A 112 -22.97 -3.99 -10.20
C LYS A 112 -24.30 -4.12 -10.92
N HIS A 113 -25.23 -3.23 -10.56
CA HIS A 113 -26.52 -3.13 -11.24
C HIS A 113 -26.28 -2.79 -12.72
N SER A 114 -26.38 -3.81 -13.57
CA SER A 114 -26.28 -3.73 -15.02
C SER A 114 -27.53 -4.38 -15.60
N VAL A 115 -28.05 -3.82 -16.69
CA VAL A 115 -29.16 -4.41 -17.45
C VAL A 115 -28.69 -5.67 -18.19
N ASP A 116 -27.38 -5.77 -18.45
CA ASP A 116 -26.82 -6.83 -19.26
C ASP A 116 -26.57 -8.10 -18.44
N SER A 117 -27.03 -9.22 -19.00
CA SER A 117 -26.71 -10.58 -18.57
C SER A 117 -25.62 -11.17 -19.47
N ILE A 118 -24.70 -10.35 -19.98
CA ILE A 118 -23.62 -10.77 -20.86
C ILE A 118 -22.39 -11.08 -20.00
N PRO A 119 -21.83 -12.30 -20.07
CA PRO A 119 -20.59 -12.59 -19.37
C PRO A 119 -19.42 -11.87 -20.04
N TYR A 120 -18.57 -11.22 -19.25
CA TYR A 120 -17.35 -10.61 -19.79
C TYR A 120 -16.24 -11.66 -20.01
N GLN A 121 -16.36 -12.83 -19.37
CA GLN A 121 -15.54 -14.00 -19.64
C GLN A 121 -16.39 -15.26 -19.44
N SER A 122 -16.25 -16.22 -20.34
CA SER A 122 -16.82 -17.55 -20.19
C SER A 122 -15.85 -18.61 -20.68
N SER A 123 -15.83 -19.76 -20.00
CA SER A 123 -15.14 -20.94 -20.52
C SER A 123 -15.83 -21.43 -21.81
N PRO A 124 -15.11 -22.08 -22.74
CA PRO A 124 -15.67 -22.47 -24.05
C PRO A 124 -16.90 -23.39 -23.98
N LYS A 125 -17.04 -24.18 -22.91
CA LYS A 125 -18.13 -25.15 -22.71
C LYS A 125 -19.33 -24.56 -21.96
N PHE A 126 -19.31 -23.26 -21.63
CA PHE A 126 -20.39 -22.62 -20.89
C PHE A 126 -21.57 -22.31 -21.82
N LEU A 127 -22.78 -22.63 -21.36
CA LEU A 127 -24.03 -22.32 -22.04
C LEU A 127 -24.95 -21.62 -21.03
N MET A 128 -25.32 -20.37 -21.31
CA MET A 128 -26.26 -19.62 -20.48
C MET A 128 -27.70 -19.94 -20.87
N ARG A 129 -28.58 -20.11 -19.88
CA ARG A 129 -30.03 -20.24 -20.09
C ARG A 129 -30.73 -18.92 -19.79
N GLU A 130 -31.91 -18.71 -20.38
CA GLU A 130 -32.75 -17.55 -20.09
C GLU A 130 -33.15 -17.46 -18.60
N GLN A 131 -33.40 -18.61 -17.95
CA GLN A 131 -33.75 -18.67 -16.53
C GLN A 131 -32.59 -18.23 -15.62
N ASP A 132 -31.34 -18.37 -16.06
CA ASP A 132 -30.15 -17.98 -15.29
C ASP A 132 -30.09 -16.47 -15.06
N LYS A 133 -30.67 -15.67 -15.97
CA LYS A 133 -30.74 -14.20 -15.89
C LYS A 133 -31.49 -13.71 -14.66
N ASN A 134 -32.50 -14.46 -14.21
CA ASN A 134 -33.25 -14.13 -12.99
C ASN A 134 -32.37 -14.29 -11.74
N PHE A 135 -31.56 -15.35 -11.68
CA PHE A 135 -30.63 -15.54 -10.56
C PHE A 135 -29.55 -14.45 -10.52
N LEU A 136 -29.03 -14.03 -11.69
CA LEU A 136 -28.10 -12.90 -11.79
C LEU A 136 -28.70 -11.61 -11.21
N SER A 137 -29.93 -11.28 -11.60
CA SER A 137 -30.63 -10.07 -11.14
C SER A 137 -30.86 -10.11 -9.62
N ASN A 138 -31.33 -11.25 -9.11
CA ASN A 138 -31.56 -11.44 -7.67
C ASN A 138 -30.28 -11.32 -6.85
N LEU A 139 -29.14 -11.83 -7.34
CA LEU A 139 -27.85 -11.70 -6.65
C LEU A 139 -27.34 -10.25 -6.63
N ARG A 140 -27.53 -9.49 -7.72
CA ARG A 140 -27.18 -8.06 -7.79
C ARG A 140 -27.98 -7.25 -6.78
N GLU A 141 -29.29 -7.50 -6.67
CA GLU A 141 -30.15 -6.85 -5.69
C GLU A 141 -29.77 -7.23 -4.26
N TRP A 142 -29.55 -8.52 -4.00
CA TRP A 142 -29.17 -9.01 -2.68
C TRP A 142 -27.85 -8.39 -2.20
N MET A 143 -26.84 -8.27 -3.07
CA MET A 143 -25.54 -7.70 -2.72
C MET A 143 -25.60 -6.26 -2.22
N ILE A 144 -26.62 -5.48 -2.60
CA ILE A 144 -26.83 -4.11 -2.09
C ILE A 144 -27.17 -4.14 -0.60
N THR A 145 -27.91 -5.15 -0.16
CA THR A 145 -28.37 -5.31 1.23
C THR A 145 -27.46 -6.21 2.07
N TYR A 146 -26.64 -7.01 1.40
CA TYR A 146 -25.75 -7.95 2.06
C TYR A 146 -24.77 -7.21 2.96
N LYS A 147 -24.59 -7.74 4.17
CA LYS A 147 -23.54 -7.30 5.09
C LYS A 147 -22.53 -8.43 5.15
N PHE A 148 -21.35 -8.16 4.62
CA PHE A 148 -20.27 -9.12 4.70
C PHE A 148 -19.84 -9.20 6.16
N GLU A 149 -20.06 -10.36 6.80
CA GLU A 149 -19.43 -10.63 8.08
C GLU A 149 -17.93 -10.76 7.80
N ASP A 150 -17.17 -9.73 8.18
CA ASP A 150 -15.72 -9.84 8.32
C ASP A 150 -15.47 -10.98 9.29
N GLY A 151 -15.21 -12.18 8.76
CA GLY A 151 -15.12 -13.38 9.57
C GLY A 151 -13.94 -13.29 10.52
N SER A 152 -14.11 -12.67 11.68
CA SER A 152 -13.11 -12.46 12.73
C SER A 152 -11.69 -12.13 12.24
N CYS A 153 -11.56 -11.49 11.06
CA CYS A 153 -10.25 -11.12 10.53
C CYS A 153 -9.82 -9.86 11.25
N CYS A 154 -8.94 -9.99 12.24
CA CYS A 154 -8.29 -8.83 12.83
C CYS A 154 -7.45 -8.16 11.74
N PHE A 155 -7.78 -6.90 11.40
CA PHE A 155 -6.99 -6.06 10.52
C PHE A 155 -6.01 -5.24 11.35
N THR A 156 -4.75 -5.27 10.96
CA THR A 156 -3.66 -4.51 11.55
C THR A 156 -3.55 -3.18 10.82
N SER A 157 -3.54 -2.08 11.55
CA SER A 157 -3.28 -0.75 10.97
C SER A 157 -1.79 -0.58 10.68
N LEU A 158 -1.42 0.29 9.74
CA LEU A 158 -0.03 0.52 9.36
C LEU A 158 0.84 0.98 10.52
N LYS A 159 0.29 1.69 11.51
CA LYS A 159 0.99 2.04 12.76
C LYS A 159 1.34 0.87 13.68
N ASP A 160 0.68 -0.28 13.50
CA ASP A 160 0.81 -1.44 14.39
C ASP A 160 1.54 -2.63 13.72
N ILE A 161 2.02 -2.47 12.49
CA ILE A 161 2.73 -3.53 11.75
C ILE A 161 4.08 -3.87 12.40
N LYS A 162 4.51 -5.11 12.20
CA LYS A 162 5.78 -5.64 12.73
C LYS A 162 6.61 -6.27 11.62
N GLU A 163 7.92 -6.17 11.76
CA GLU A 163 8.87 -6.67 10.78
C GLU A 163 8.93 -8.19 10.84
N GLY A 164 8.87 -8.84 9.67
CA GLY A 164 8.92 -10.30 9.58
C GLY A 164 7.60 -11.01 9.92
N GLU A 165 6.51 -10.26 10.10
CA GLU A 165 5.19 -10.83 10.41
C GLU A 165 4.24 -10.77 9.20
N CYS A 166 3.32 -11.74 9.14
CA CYS A 166 2.18 -11.70 8.23
C CYS A 166 0.97 -11.09 8.95
N SER A 167 0.31 -10.13 8.33
CA SER A 167 -0.90 -9.49 8.88
C SER A 167 -1.92 -9.17 7.81
N ASN A 168 -3.17 -8.94 8.22
CA ASN A 168 -4.23 -8.48 7.34
C ASN A 168 -4.26 -6.95 7.35
N LEU A 169 -4.40 -6.33 6.18
CA LEU A 169 -4.44 -4.87 6.01
C LEU A 169 -5.73 -4.45 5.30
N SER A 170 -6.43 -3.47 5.85
CA SER A 170 -7.53 -2.78 5.18
C SER A 170 -7.03 -1.39 4.81
N CYS A 171 -6.99 -1.09 3.51
CA CYS A 171 -6.34 0.12 3.00
C CYS A 171 -6.98 0.64 1.72
N GLN A 172 -6.68 1.89 1.38
CA GLN A 172 -6.98 2.47 0.09
C GLN A 172 -5.77 2.32 -0.86
N ILE A 173 -6.04 1.99 -2.12
CA ILE A 173 -5.04 2.03 -3.19
C ILE A 173 -4.83 3.50 -3.60
N VAL A 174 -3.65 4.06 -3.32
CA VAL A 174 -3.28 5.42 -3.72
C VAL A 174 -2.83 5.44 -5.19
N HIS A 175 -2.00 4.47 -5.57
CA HIS A 175 -1.42 4.40 -6.91
C HIS A 175 -0.99 2.97 -7.25
N ILE A 176 -0.86 2.69 -8.55
CA ILE A 176 -0.33 1.43 -9.06
C ILE A 176 0.71 1.77 -10.14
N SER A 177 1.97 1.42 -9.88
CA SER A 177 3.05 1.60 -10.84
C SER A 177 3.41 0.27 -11.48
N LYS A 178 3.32 0.21 -12.81
CA LYS A 178 3.68 -0.94 -13.63
C LYS A 178 5.07 -0.68 -14.22
N VAL A 179 6.11 -0.83 -13.41
CA VAL A 179 7.49 -0.47 -13.79
C VAL A 179 8.05 -1.48 -14.79
N TYR A 180 8.92 -1.01 -15.68
CA TYR A 180 9.72 -1.83 -16.61
C TYR A 180 10.65 -2.78 -15.81
N LYS A 181 10.84 -4.03 -16.26
CA LYS A 181 11.53 -5.15 -15.55
C LYS A 181 10.69 -5.94 -14.53
N ASP A 182 9.46 -6.28 -14.91
CA ASP A 182 8.65 -7.31 -14.24
C ASP A 182 8.35 -7.08 -12.75
N ARG A 183 8.42 -5.85 -12.23
CA ARG A 183 7.99 -5.55 -10.86
C ARG A 183 6.95 -4.45 -10.85
N TRP A 184 5.82 -4.72 -10.22
CA TRP A 184 4.77 -3.74 -10.00
C TRP A 184 4.80 -3.30 -8.54
N TYR A 185 4.41 -2.06 -8.30
CA TYR A 185 4.31 -1.48 -6.98
C TYR A 185 2.88 -1.00 -6.76
N LEU A 186 2.23 -1.48 -5.70
CA LEU A 186 0.99 -0.91 -5.21
C LEU A 186 1.33 0.01 -4.06
N PHE A 187 0.79 1.22 -4.13
CA PHE A 187 0.96 2.23 -3.11
C PHE A 187 -0.33 2.24 -2.30
N VAL A 188 -0.26 1.82 -1.05
CA VAL A 188 -1.43 1.67 -0.18
C VAL A 188 -1.32 2.54 1.05
N TRP A 189 -2.47 2.98 1.56
CA TRP A 189 -2.55 3.91 2.67
C TRP A 189 -3.79 3.63 3.51
N ASP A 190 -3.67 3.79 4.83
CA ASP A 190 -4.77 3.59 5.77
C ASP A 190 -5.02 4.78 6.72
N GLY A 191 -4.37 5.92 6.48
CA GLY A 191 -4.48 7.10 7.34
C GLY A 191 -3.55 7.10 8.55
N THR A 192 -2.80 6.03 8.80
CA THR A 192 -1.88 5.92 9.95
C THR A 192 -0.41 5.99 9.53
N GLU A 193 0.48 6.31 10.47
CA GLU A 193 1.93 6.40 10.26
C GLU A 193 2.60 5.08 10.62
N MET A 194 3.41 4.53 9.72
CA MET A 194 4.18 3.30 10.01
C MET A 194 5.22 3.56 11.11
N PRO A 195 5.55 2.54 11.94
CA PRO A 195 6.57 2.69 12.96
C PRO A 195 7.91 3.15 12.38
N PRO A 196 8.60 4.09 13.04
CA PRO A 196 9.92 4.54 12.61
C PRO A 196 10.90 3.36 12.59
N CYS A 197 11.56 3.15 11.44
CA CYS A 197 12.58 2.10 11.31
C CYS A 197 13.85 2.46 12.07
N ASN A 198 14.49 1.44 12.63
CA ASN A 198 15.90 1.52 13.01
C ASN A 198 16.76 1.52 11.73
N ILE A 199 17.80 2.35 11.73
CA ILE A 199 18.69 2.55 10.58
C ILE A 199 20.00 1.83 10.85
N LEU A 200 20.22 0.74 10.11
CA LEU A 200 21.52 0.10 10.08
C LEU A 200 22.49 0.95 9.27
N VAL A 201 23.59 1.35 9.90
CA VAL A 201 24.64 2.13 9.26
C VAL A 201 25.31 1.31 8.16
N LYS A 202 25.33 1.85 6.94
CA LYS A 202 26.12 1.33 5.82
C LYS A 202 26.94 2.47 5.21
N SER A 203 28.07 2.12 4.58
CA SER A 203 28.89 3.08 3.85
C SER A 203 28.17 3.66 2.63
N GLU A 204 27.22 2.91 2.07
CA GLU A 204 26.43 3.29 0.90
C GLU A 204 25.31 4.30 1.23
N ARG A 205 24.92 5.07 0.20
CA ARG A 205 23.80 6.02 0.30
C ARG A 205 22.48 5.27 0.44
N LEU A 206 21.71 5.62 1.46
CA LEU A 206 20.36 5.10 1.65
C LEU A 206 19.43 5.62 0.55
N PRO A 207 18.47 4.80 0.09
CA PRO A 207 17.49 5.20 -0.91
C PRO A 207 16.44 6.16 -0.30
N LEU A 208 15.88 7.03 -1.13
CA LEU A 208 14.78 7.92 -0.74
C LEU A 208 13.41 7.21 -0.76
N CYS A 209 13.27 6.16 -1.57
CA CYS A 209 12.02 5.44 -1.76
C CYS A 209 12.28 3.95 -2.03
N VAL A 210 11.22 3.14 -1.95
CA VAL A 210 11.29 1.68 -2.17
C VAL A 210 11.38 1.36 -3.66
N GLU A 211 10.61 2.09 -4.47
CA GLU A 211 10.66 2.00 -5.92
C GLU A 211 12.00 2.52 -6.47
N PRO A 212 12.47 2.02 -7.64
CA PRO A 212 13.81 2.34 -8.15
C PRO A 212 14.01 3.82 -8.47
N GLU A 213 12.94 4.48 -8.92
CA GLU A 213 12.91 5.91 -9.24
C GLU A 213 11.71 6.54 -8.57
N MET A 214 11.92 7.71 -7.95
CA MET A 214 10.85 8.46 -7.32
C MET A 214 9.80 8.86 -8.36
N LEU A 215 8.52 8.73 -7.99
CA LEU A 215 7.43 9.15 -8.87
C LEU A 215 7.52 10.65 -9.20
N PRO A 216 7.11 11.05 -10.41
CA PRO A 216 7.14 12.46 -10.80
C PRO A 216 6.18 13.30 -9.95
N THR A 217 6.50 14.58 -9.78
CA THR A 217 5.78 15.53 -8.89
C THR A 217 4.27 15.56 -9.12
N TYR A 218 3.80 15.48 -10.36
CA TYR A 218 2.37 15.49 -10.67
C TYR A 218 1.62 14.24 -10.18
N MET A 219 2.33 13.12 -9.99
CA MET A 219 1.78 11.90 -9.37
C MET A 219 1.85 11.97 -7.84
N LEU A 220 2.97 12.44 -7.28
CA LEU A 220 3.09 12.66 -5.84
C LEU A 220 2.04 13.63 -5.30
N ARG A 221 1.62 14.63 -6.08
CA ARG A 221 0.50 15.55 -5.74
C ARG A 221 -0.85 14.86 -5.52
N LYS A 222 -1.00 13.60 -5.93
CA LYS A 222 -2.21 12.79 -5.67
C LYS A 222 -2.09 11.96 -4.39
N PHE A 223 -0.92 11.91 -3.78
CA PHE A 223 -0.69 11.14 -2.56
C PHE A 223 -1.20 11.91 -1.34
N PRO A 224 -1.63 11.21 -0.28
CA PRO A 224 -1.92 11.85 0.99
C PRO A 224 -0.65 12.50 1.55
N THR A 225 -0.78 13.69 2.13
CA THR A 225 0.33 14.41 2.75
C THR A 225 0.50 14.13 4.24
N PHE A 226 -0.12 13.05 4.74
CA PHE A 226 -0.09 12.60 6.12
C PHE A 226 -0.25 11.08 6.19
N GLY A 227 0.19 10.49 7.29
CA GLY A 227 0.30 9.04 7.37
C GLY A 227 1.39 8.50 6.45
N SER A 228 1.54 7.18 6.42
CA SER A 228 2.56 6.53 5.60
C SER A 228 1.95 5.78 4.42
N VAL A 229 2.56 5.93 3.25
CA VAL A 229 2.17 5.17 2.05
C VAL A 229 3.09 3.97 1.89
N LEU A 230 2.58 2.79 2.23
CA LEU A 230 3.30 1.52 2.11
C LEU A 230 3.41 1.11 0.63
N ARG A 231 4.58 0.59 0.25
CA ARG A 231 4.80 -0.06 -1.06
C ARG A 231 4.62 -1.56 -0.91
N ILE A 232 3.66 -2.12 -1.64
CA ILE A 232 3.54 -3.57 -1.84
C ILE A 232 4.25 -3.93 -3.15
N ILE A 233 5.25 -4.79 -3.07
CA ILE A 233 6.03 -5.25 -4.22
C ILE A 233 5.36 -6.50 -4.78
N VAL A 234 5.06 -6.47 -6.08
CA VAL A 234 4.42 -7.59 -6.80
C VAL A 234 5.29 -7.98 -7.99
N ASP A 235 5.89 -9.15 -7.93
CA ASP A 235 6.85 -9.64 -8.92
C ASP A 235 6.34 -10.84 -9.71
N ARG A 236 5.55 -11.73 -9.09
CA ARG A 236 5.08 -12.95 -9.76
C ARG A 236 3.99 -12.64 -10.77
N VAL A 237 4.05 -13.35 -11.90
CA VAL A 237 3.07 -13.22 -13.00
C VAL A 237 1.64 -13.48 -12.49
N SER A 238 1.48 -14.47 -11.62
CA SER A 238 0.21 -14.81 -10.97
C SER A 238 -0.39 -13.67 -10.17
N GLU A 239 0.44 -13.00 -9.39
CA GLU A 239 0.05 -11.89 -8.52
C GLU A 239 -0.33 -10.66 -9.37
N LYS A 240 0.47 -10.33 -10.39
CA LYS A 240 0.19 -9.24 -11.34
C LYS A 240 -1.17 -9.39 -12.02
N GLN A 241 -1.51 -10.63 -12.40
CA GLN A 241 -2.80 -10.89 -12.98
C GLN A 241 -3.92 -10.74 -11.98
N ALA A 242 -3.75 -11.12 -10.73
CA ALA A 242 -4.84 -10.97 -9.77
C ALA A 242 -5.10 -9.50 -9.40
N ILE A 243 -4.06 -8.66 -9.32
CA ILE A 243 -4.20 -7.23 -9.04
C ILE A 243 -4.70 -6.40 -10.24
N HIS A 244 -4.93 -7.01 -11.40
CA HIS A 244 -5.43 -6.28 -12.58
C HIS A 244 -6.80 -5.63 -12.34
N CYS A 245 -7.59 -6.18 -11.42
CA CYS A 245 -8.90 -5.66 -11.02
C CYS A 245 -8.81 -4.37 -10.17
N LEU A 246 -7.62 -4.08 -9.63
CA LEU A 246 -7.41 -2.95 -8.75
C LEU A 246 -7.26 -1.63 -9.52
N GLN A 247 -7.84 -0.59 -8.95
CA GLN A 247 -7.76 0.79 -9.44
C GLN A 247 -7.41 1.75 -8.30
N PRO A 248 -6.68 2.84 -8.58
CA PRO A 248 -6.49 3.92 -7.63
C PRO A 248 -7.83 4.45 -7.07
N GLY A 249 -7.84 4.79 -5.78
CA GLY A 249 -9.01 5.24 -5.03
C GLY A 249 -9.85 4.12 -4.41
N GLN A 250 -9.69 2.86 -4.86
CA GLN A 250 -10.44 1.73 -4.31
C GLN A 250 -9.96 1.36 -2.90
N HIS A 251 -10.90 0.95 -2.06
CA HIS A 251 -10.61 0.32 -0.78
C HIS A 251 -10.52 -1.19 -0.96
N VAL A 252 -9.53 -1.79 -0.31
CA VAL A 252 -9.25 -3.22 -0.41
C VAL A 252 -8.86 -3.78 0.95
N LYS A 253 -9.29 -5.02 1.20
CA LYS A 253 -8.84 -5.85 2.31
C LYS A 253 -7.86 -6.88 1.77
N LEU A 254 -6.61 -6.83 2.21
CA LEU A 254 -5.53 -7.73 1.84
C LEU A 254 -5.18 -8.60 3.05
N LEU A 255 -5.39 -9.90 2.93
CA LEU A 255 -5.13 -10.86 4.00
C LEU A 255 -3.71 -11.43 3.86
N ASN A 256 -3.05 -11.73 4.98
CA ASN A 256 -1.74 -12.38 5.03
C ASN A 256 -0.66 -11.71 4.16
N LEU A 257 -0.54 -10.38 4.21
CA LEU A 257 0.61 -9.67 3.65
C LEU A 257 1.83 -9.85 4.54
N PHE A 258 2.99 -10.08 3.96
CA PHE A 258 4.25 -10.15 4.71
C PHE A 258 4.91 -8.78 4.73
N PHE A 259 5.22 -8.27 5.93
CA PHE A 259 5.82 -6.95 6.14
C PHE A 259 7.29 -7.07 6.48
N GLN A 260 8.12 -6.20 5.88
CA GLN A 260 9.55 -6.18 6.12
C GLN A 260 10.14 -4.78 5.99
N VAL A 261 11.33 -4.58 6.56
CA VAL A 261 12.09 -3.35 6.42
C VAL A 261 13.32 -3.61 5.57
N ASN A 262 13.52 -2.81 4.53
CA ASN A 262 14.74 -2.85 3.73
C ASN A 262 15.36 -1.45 3.65
N MET A 263 16.62 -1.31 4.05
CA MET A 263 17.33 -0.02 4.06
C MET A 263 16.58 1.10 4.81
N GLY A 264 15.91 0.71 5.91
CA GLY A 264 15.09 1.58 6.74
C GLY A 264 13.73 1.96 6.15
N LEU A 265 13.30 1.33 5.05
CA LEU A 265 11.99 1.55 4.44
C LEU A 265 11.11 0.32 4.58
N TRP A 266 9.89 0.53 5.07
CA TRP A 266 8.86 -0.50 5.07
C TRP A 266 8.39 -0.83 3.66
N ASN A 267 8.25 -2.12 3.39
CA ASN A 267 7.52 -2.63 2.24
C ASN A 267 6.78 -3.91 2.63
N ALA A 268 5.86 -4.33 1.77
CA ALA A 268 5.19 -5.62 1.92
C ALA A 268 5.28 -6.43 0.63
N THR A 269 5.13 -7.74 0.75
CA THR A 269 5.08 -8.67 -0.37
C THR A 269 3.88 -9.60 -0.23
N PHE A 270 3.45 -10.16 -1.36
CA PHE A 270 2.48 -11.23 -1.35
C PHE A 270 3.14 -12.54 -0.92
N THR A 271 2.37 -13.33 -0.17
CA THR A 271 2.68 -14.69 0.24
C THR A 271 1.78 -15.66 -0.52
N PRO A 272 2.10 -16.96 -0.55
CA PRO A 272 1.21 -17.98 -1.11
C PRO A 272 -0.17 -18.07 -0.44
N SER A 273 -0.33 -17.48 0.75
CA SER A 273 -1.60 -17.41 1.48
C SER A 273 -2.25 -16.02 1.42
N THR A 274 -1.65 -15.05 0.72
CA THR A 274 -2.25 -13.73 0.56
C THR A 274 -3.52 -13.85 -0.24
N LYS A 275 -4.52 -13.07 0.15
CA LYS A 275 -5.82 -13.02 -0.50
C LYS A 275 -6.35 -11.60 -0.50
N MET A 276 -7.21 -11.30 -1.45
CA MET A 276 -7.97 -10.07 -1.47
C MET A 276 -9.43 -10.37 -1.11
N GLN A 277 -10.00 -9.57 -0.24
CA GLN A 277 -11.35 -9.74 0.27
C GLN A 277 -12.23 -8.56 -0.13
N TYR A 278 -13.51 -8.86 -0.32
CA TYR A 278 -14.55 -7.87 -0.63
C TYR A 278 -14.61 -6.79 0.45
N THR A 279 -14.77 -5.55 0.00
CA THR A 279 -14.89 -4.37 0.86
C THR A 279 -16.20 -3.68 0.53
N MET A 280 -17.02 -3.39 1.54
CA MET A 280 -18.33 -2.77 1.34
C MET A 280 -18.17 -1.28 1.03
N SER A 281 -19.07 -0.72 0.21
CA SER A 281 -19.03 0.71 -0.13
C SER A 281 -19.13 1.64 1.09
N ARG A 282 -19.89 1.26 2.12
CA ARG A 282 -19.99 2.03 3.38
C ARG A 282 -18.68 2.07 4.17
N GLU A 283 -17.81 1.06 4.04
CA GLU A 283 -16.49 1.08 4.67
C GLU A 283 -15.57 2.11 4.00
N MET A 284 -15.86 2.51 2.76
CA MET A 284 -15.11 3.55 2.05
C MET A 284 -15.23 4.93 2.71
N GLU A 285 -16.28 5.17 3.50
CA GLU A 285 -16.48 6.44 4.23
C GLU A 285 -15.51 6.60 5.41
N ALA A 286 -14.93 5.51 5.91
CA ALA A 286 -14.05 5.51 7.09
C ALA A 286 -12.74 6.29 6.86
N PHE A 287 -12.26 6.37 5.61
CA PHE A 287 -11.01 7.06 5.28
C PHE A 287 -11.19 8.53 4.88
N SER A 288 -12.38 9.12 5.13
CA SER A 288 -12.55 10.56 4.94
C SER A 288 -11.59 11.32 5.88
N PRO A 289 -10.70 12.20 5.36
CA PRO A 289 -9.74 12.93 6.18
C PRO A 289 -10.39 13.74 7.32
N GLN A 290 -11.65 14.13 7.14
CA GLN A 290 -12.45 14.87 8.12
C GLN A 290 -12.76 14.08 9.40
N ARG A 291 -12.79 12.74 9.37
CA ARG A 291 -13.07 11.95 10.58
C ARG A 291 -11.82 11.51 11.33
N MET A 292 -10.67 11.33 10.66
CA MET A 292 -9.43 10.98 11.36
C MET A 292 -8.79 12.18 12.08
N CYS A 293 -8.87 13.38 11.51
CA CYS A 293 -8.49 14.61 12.20
C CYS A 293 -9.73 15.25 12.83
N GLY A 294 -10.03 14.92 14.09
CA GLY A 294 -11.20 15.42 14.83
C GLY A 294 -11.21 16.93 15.16
N GLU A 295 -10.43 17.77 14.49
CA GLU A 295 -10.26 19.19 14.82
C GLU A 295 -10.63 20.11 13.66
N LYS A 296 -11.59 21.02 13.91
CA LYS A 296 -12.03 22.08 13.01
C LYS A 296 -10.98 23.20 12.97
N PHE A 297 -10.13 23.23 11.95
CA PHE A 297 -9.18 24.34 11.75
C PHE A 297 -9.75 25.47 10.87
N SER A 298 -9.23 26.68 11.11
CA SER A 298 -9.56 27.93 10.41
C SER A 298 -9.24 27.85 8.90
N PRO A 299 -10.11 28.39 8.02
CA PRO A 299 -9.94 28.32 6.57
C PRO A 299 -8.78 29.17 6.02
N ARG A 300 -8.18 30.06 6.82
CA ARG A 300 -7.03 30.88 6.38
C ARG A 300 -5.75 30.05 6.17
N TRP A 301 -5.70 28.85 6.73
CA TRP A 301 -4.58 27.93 6.59
C TRP A 301 -5.17 26.59 6.20
N ASN A 302 -4.79 26.10 5.02
CA ASN A 302 -5.23 24.83 4.46
C ASN A 302 -5.04 23.67 5.49
N PRO A 303 -5.60 22.47 5.26
CA PRO A 303 -5.55 21.30 6.16
C PRO A 303 -4.14 20.73 6.45
N ILE A 304 -3.09 21.54 6.41
CA ILE A 304 -1.67 21.19 6.53
C ILE A 304 -1.30 20.90 8.00
N ALA A 305 -2.09 21.32 8.98
CA ALA A 305 -1.88 20.98 10.40
C ALA A 305 -2.26 19.52 10.76
N ARG A 306 -2.17 18.58 9.80
CA ARG A 306 -2.50 17.17 9.98
C ARG A 306 -1.39 16.46 10.76
N CYS A 307 -1.79 15.75 11.81
CA CYS A 307 -1.09 14.68 12.55
C CYS A 307 0.41 14.47 12.23
N ILE A 308 1.25 15.49 12.40
CA ILE A 308 2.68 15.28 12.57
C ILE A 308 2.83 14.94 14.04
N SER A 309 3.47 13.81 14.38
CA SER A 309 3.83 13.52 15.77
C SER A 309 4.50 14.75 16.37
N ARG A 310 3.78 15.47 17.25
CA ARG A 310 4.27 16.70 17.86
C ARG A 310 5.43 16.42 18.82
N SER A 311 5.61 15.15 19.20
CA SER A 311 6.72 14.69 20.03
C SER A 311 8.01 14.69 19.22
N HIS A 312 8.73 15.81 19.30
CA HIS A 312 10.11 15.93 18.82
C HIS A 312 11.01 16.28 20.00
N SER A 313 12.30 15.99 19.83
CA SER A 313 13.33 16.32 20.79
C SER A 313 13.76 17.77 20.67
N GLU A 314 14.16 18.37 21.79
CA GLU A 314 14.78 19.70 21.86
C GLU A 314 16.25 19.70 21.38
N ILE A 315 16.69 18.68 20.65
CA ILE A 315 18.05 18.63 20.08
C ILE A 315 18.27 19.79 19.10
N THR A 316 17.24 20.20 18.37
CA THR A 316 17.34 21.35 17.45
C THR A 316 16.41 22.49 17.87
N GLY A 317 16.89 23.72 17.67
CA GLY A 317 16.10 24.94 17.68
C GLY A 317 15.91 25.47 16.26
N VAL A 318 14.88 26.30 16.07
CA VAL A 318 14.60 26.99 14.80
C VAL A 318 14.21 28.44 15.06
N ALA A 319 14.52 29.34 14.13
CA ALA A 319 14.25 30.78 14.30
C ALA A 319 12.77 31.16 14.11
N HIS A 320 12.02 30.34 13.36
CA HIS A 320 10.61 30.60 12.98
C HIS A 320 9.70 29.65 13.75
N ASP A 321 9.63 29.81 15.07
CA ASP A 321 8.87 28.95 15.97
C ASP A 321 7.35 29.18 15.93
N ASP A 322 6.93 30.25 15.27
CA ASP A 322 5.55 30.61 14.95
C ASP A 322 5.04 29.92 13.66
N ALA A 323 5.94 29.50 12.78
CA ALA A 323 5.58 28.84 11.53
C ALA A 323 4.98 27.44 11.78
N PRO A 324 3.89 27.06 11.07
CA PRO A 324 3.26 25.76 11.22
C PRO A 324 4.15 24.64 10.68
N PHE A 325 4.06 23.47 11.30
CA PHE A 325 4.70 22.28 10.77
C PHE A 325 3.96 21.76 9.53
N VAL A 326 4.75 21.30 8.55
CA VAL A 326 4.28 20.64 7.33
C VAL A 326 5.02 19.31 7.15
N SER A 327 4.44 18.36 6.42
CA SER A 327 5.14 17.12 6.10
C SER A 327 6.13 17.31 4.94
N LEU A 328 7.07 16.39 4.80
CA LEU A 328 7.95 16.33 3.64
C LEU A 328 7.15 16.11 2.35
N MET A 329 6.02 15.41 2.39
CA MET A 329 5.13 15.30 1.24
C MET A 329 4.44 16.61 0.89
N ASP A 330 4.02 17.43 1.87
CA ASP A 330 3.53 18.80 1.61
C ASP A 330 4.61 19.63 0.91
N ILE A 331 5.86 19.51 1.35
CA ILE A 331 7.01 20.23 0.78
C ILE A 331 7.28 19.79 -0.67
N LEU A 332 7.33 18.48 -0.91
CA LEU A 332 7.58 17.89 -2.24
C LEU A 332 6.48 18.29 -3.23
N THR A 333 5.23 18.32 -2.78
CA THR A 333 4.06 18.57 -3.63
C THR A 333 3.66 20.04 -3.72
N TYR A 334 4.30 20.92 -2.93
CA TYR A 334 4.02 22.35 -2.90
C TYR A 334 4.02 22.97 -4.31
N HIS A 335 3.11 23.92 -4.53
CA HIS A 335 2.85 24.50 -5.85
C HIS A 335 3.94 25.48 -6.30
N ASN A 336 4.69 26.07 -5.36
CA ASN A 336 5.83 26.93 -5.67
C ASN A 336 7.16 26.18 -5.54
N VAL A 337 8.06 26.40 -6.50
CA VAL A 337 9.38 25.79 -6.50
C VAL A 337 10.26 26.35 -5.38
N THR A 338 10.14 27.65 -5.11
CA THR A 338 10.84 28.37 -4.04
C THR A 338 9.90 28.67 -2.89
N ALA A 339 10.19 28.14 -1.71
CA ALA A 339 9.39 28.36 -0.50
C ALA A 339 10.19 27.94 0.75
N LYS A 340 9.80 28.49 1.89
CA LYS A 340 10.34 28.17 3.22
C LYS A 340 9.31 27.37 4.00
N PHE A 341 9.78 26.39 4.76
CA PHE A 341 8.96 25.42 5.47
C PHE A 341 9.57 25.11 6.83
N ARG A 342 8.74 24.67 7.76
CA ARG A 342 9.15 24.07 9.03
C ARG A 342 8.55 22.68 9.12
N CYS A 343 9.33 21.69 9.51
CA CYS A 343 8.90 20.29 9.60
C CYS A 343 9.53 19.60 10.81
N VAL A 344 8.97 18.45 11.19
CA VAL A 344 9.57 17.51 12.14
C VAL A 344 10.09 16.32 11.35
N VAL A 345 11.39 16.06 11.45
CA VAL A 345 12.08 15.04 10.64
C VAL A 345 13.10 14.29 11.48
N ARG A 346 13.55 13.16 10.95
CA ARG A 346 14.73 12.44 11.42
C ARG A 346 15.88 12.64 10.44
N PHE A 347 17.08 12.83 10.96
CA PHE A 347 18.30 12.80 10.16
C PHE A 347 18.77 11.35 10.09
N ILE A 348 18.52 10.68 8.97
CA ILE A 348 18.83 9.25 8.85
C ILE A 348 20.25 8.99 8.33
N GLN A 349 20.81 9.96 7.59
CA GLN A 349 22.16 9.87 7.03
C GLN A 349 22.71 11.26 6.70
N VAL A 350 24.02 11.46 6.82
CA VAL A 350 24.71 12.71 6.45
C VAL A 350 25.98 12.43 5.65
N TYR A 351 26.33 13.34 4.74
CA TYR A 351 27.52 13.28 3.91
C TYR A 351 28.19 14.64 3.74
N PRO A 352 29.52 14.75 3.88
CA PRO A 352 30.41 13.70 4.39
C PRO A 352 30.16 13.45 5.87
N ARG A 353 30.48 12.24 6.33
CA ARG A 353 30.31 11.85 7.73
C ARG A 353 31.54 12.17 8.58
N ASP A 354 32.71 12.04 7.98
CA ASP A 354 33.98 12.43 8.60
C ASP A 354 33.98 13.95 8.80
N VAL A 355 34.02 14.40 10.05
CA VAL A 355 33.96 15.81 10.42
C VAL A 355 35.09 16.62 9.78
N ARG A 356 36.25 15.99 9.59
CA ARG A 356 37.43 16.59 8.93
C ARG A 356 37.18 16.90 7.46
N LYS A 357 36.18 16.26 6.85
CA LYS A 357 35.78 16.45 5.44
C LYS A 357 34.55 17.33 5.30
N LEU A 358 33.95 17.80 6.40
CA LEU A 358 32.76 18.66 6.34
C LEU A 358 33.04 20.00 5.67
N ARG A 359 34.28 20.48 5.71
CA ARG A 359 34.66 21.74 5.08
C ARG A 359 35.06 21.52 3.63
N ASP A 360 34.59 22.42 2.76
CA ASP A 360 35.05 22.49 1.38
C ASP A 360 36.40 23.22 1.28
N ILE A 361 36.92 23.38 0.06
CA ILE A 361 38.21 24.03 -0.21
C ILE A 361 38.26 25.50 0.24
N ASN A 362 37.10 26.14 0.44
CA ASN A 362 37.00 27.53 0.89
C ASN A 362 36.85 27.61 2.42
N GLY A 363 36.96 26.49 3.13
CA GLY A 363 36.74 26.41 4.57
C GLY A 363 35.26 26.34 4.96
N ASN A 364 34.31 26.42 4.03
CA ASN A 364 32.89 26.47 4.34
C ASN A 364 32.35 25.08 4.69
N ILE A 365 31.51 24.98 5.72
CA ILE A 365 30.78 23.75 6.03
C ILE A 365 29.90 23.38 4.84
N LYS A 366 29.97 22.12 4.41
CA LYS A 366 29.20 21.53 3.32
C LYS A 366 28.76 20.12 3.69
N LEU A 367 27.48 19.99 4.01
CA LEU A 367 26.85 18.74 4.41
C LEU A 367 25.59 18.48 3.58
N VAL A 368 25.32 17.23 3.25
CA VAL A 368 24.08 16.77 2.63
C VAL A 368 23.47 15.73 3.55
N ALA A 369 22.29 16.02 4.07
CA ALA A 369 21.51 15.11 4.89
C ALA A 369 20.44 14.40 4.06
N ILE A 370 20.11 13.18 4.47
CA ILE A 370 18.82 12.56 4.13
C ILE A 370 17.91 12.79 5.33
N LEU A 371 16.82 13.51 5.07
CA LEU A 371 15.78 13.79 6.05
C LEU A 371 14.61 12.86 5.78
N GLU A 372 13.98 12.37 6.83
CA GLU A 372 12.85 11.45 6.76
C GLU A 372 11.72 11.93 7.67
N ASP A 373 10.48 11.81 7.18
CA ASP A 373 9.31 11.76 8.03
C ASP A 373 8.42 10.56 7.68
N ALA A 374 7.23 10.46 8.28
CA ALA A 374 6.29 9.37 8.01
C ALA A 374 5.83 9.30 6.54
N THR A 375 6.00 10.38 5.77
CA THR A 375 5.46 10.55 4.42
C THR A 375 6.50 10.35 3.32
N ALA A 376 7.76 10.75 3.54
CA ALA A 376 8.81 10.72 2.52
C ALA A 376 10.24 10.80 3.09
N ARG A 377 11.23 10.62 2.20
CA ARG A 377 12.62 11.03 2.41
C ARG A 377 13.04 12.07 1.38
N ILE A 378 13.89 13.01 1.78
CA ILE A 378 14.47 14.01 0.86
C ILE A 378 15.96 14.21 1.12
N HIS A 379 16.68 14.70 0.10
CA HIS A 379 18.01 15.26 0.29
C HIS A 379 17.92 16.75 0.62
N ALA A 380 18.58 17.17 1.70
CA ALA A 380 18.72 18.57 2.08
C ALA A 380 20.18 18.93 2.30
N SER A 381 20.64 20.05 1.75
CA SER A 381 22.01 20.53 1.93
C SER A 381 22.11 21.56 3.05
N LEU A 382 23.24 21.58 3.74
CA LEU A 382 23.65 22.60 4.69
C LEU A 382 24.98 23.18 4.19
N TYR A 383 25.06 24.50 4.03
CA TYR A 383 26.19 25.14 3.35
C TYR A 383 26.56 26.51 3.95
N ALA A 384 27.86 26.79 4.04
CA ALA A 384 28.43 28.08 4.48
C ALA A 384 27.85 28.54 5.84
N ASP A 385 27.45 29.81 5.95
CA ASP A 385 26.95 30.45 7.17
C ASP A 385 25.84 29.64 7.86
N GLU A 386 24.96 28.98 7.09
CA GLU A 386 23.91 28.15 7.67
C GLU A 386 24.47 26.90 8.36
N GLY A 387 25.58 26.36 7.85
CA GLY A 387 26.31 25.27 8.51
C GLY A 387 26.97 25.70 9.80
N GLU A 388 27.58 26.89 9.83
CA GLU A 388 28.19 27.45 11.04
C GLU A 388 27.15 27.70 12.12
N LYS A 389 26.03 28.35 11.76
CA LYS A 389 24.88 28.52 12.66
C LYS A 389 24.33 27.19 13.14
N PHE A 390 24.24 26.20 12.25
CA PHE A 390 23.66 24.90 12.58
C PHE A 390 24.44 24.18 13.66
N PHE A 391 25.78 24.20 13.56
CA PHE A 391 26.65 23.56 14.54
C PHE A 391 26.97 24.45 15.73
N GLY A 392 27.02 25.78 15.62
CA GLY A 392 27.21 26.71 16.74
C GLY A 392 28.39 26.36 17.66
N CYS A 393 29.50 25.86 17.09
CA CYS A 393 30.72 25.50 17.83
C CYS A 393 31.93 26.08 17.11
N ASP A 394 33.03 26.27 17.85
CA ASP A 394 34.30 26.71 17.28
C ASP A 394 34.79 25.73 16.23
N GLU A 395 35.39 26.29 15.16
CA GLU A 395 35.75 25.56 13.95
C GLU A 395 36.74 24.41 14.18
N SER A 396 37.53 24.53 15.24
CA SER A 396 38.60 23.59 15.63
C SER A 396 38.12 22.46 16.54
N ASP A 397 36.88 22.52 17.06
CA ASP A 397 36.36 21.52 17.98
C ASP A 397 35.69 20.35 17.23
N GLU A 398 36.53 19.46 16.69
CA GLU A 398 36.07 18.25 16.02
C GLU A 398 35.25 17.35 16.96
N GLU A 399 35.57 17.32 18.26
CA GLU A 399 34.87 16.50 19.25
C GLU A 399 33.43 17.00 19.46
N ALA A 400 33.23 18.31 19.58
CA ALA A 400 31.91 18.90 19.65
C ALA A 400 31.08 18.63 18.39
N LEU A 401 31.68 18.72 17.20
CA LEU A 401 31.00 18.40 15.94
C LEU A 401 30.57 16.93 15.90
N VAL A 402 31.45 16.01 16.29
CA VAL A 402 31.14 14.56 16.37
C VAL A 402 30.00 14.32 17.37
N LYS A 403 30.07 14.90 18.57
CA LYS A 403 29.03 14.75 19.60
C LYS A 403 27.68 15.27 19.11
N LYS A 404 27.64 16.42 18.43
CA LYS A 404 26.42 16.99 17.86
C LYS A 404 25.84 16.13 16.74
N LEU A 405 26.68 15.63 15.82
CA LEU A 405 26.24 14.69 14.78
C LEU A 405 25.71 13.38 15.36
N ASN A 406 26.38 12.82 16.38
CA ASN A 406 25.93 11.58 17.01
C ASN A 406 24.57 11.74 17.70
N ARG A 407 24.32 12.87 18.38
CA ARG A 407 23.00 13.20 18.94
C ARG A 407 21.94 13.27 17.85
N LEU A 408 22.24 13.94 16.74
CA LEU A 408 21.32 14.12 15.62
C LEU A 408 20.98 12.79 14.91
N LEU A 409 21.95 11.87 14.84
CA LEU A 409 21.81 10.57 14.19
C LEU A 409 21.38 9.43 15.16
N GLY A 410 21.14 9.74 16.43
CA GLY A 410 20.68 8.76 17.43
C GLY A 410 21.74 7.76 17.90
N GLY A 411 23.02 8.15 17.92
CA GLY A 411 24.11 7.36 18.49
C GLY A 411 25.39 7.35 17.65
N GLU A 412 26.45 6.87 18.29
CA GLU A 412 27.76 6.64 17.68
C GLU A 412 27.72 5.60 16.57
N GLU A 413 28.74 5.63 15.71
CA GLU A 413 28.95 4.59 14.72
C GLU A 413 29.46 3.31 15.37
N MET A 414 28.62 2.30 15.42
CA MET A 414 29.08 0.93 15.65
C MET A 414 28.58 0.04 14.53
N GLU A 415 29.50 -0.71 13.91
CA GLU A 415 29.12 -1.73 12.93
C GLU A 415 28.07 -2.66 13.55
N LYS A 416 27.03 -2.98 12.77
CA LYS A 416 25.95 -3.90 13.16
C LYS A 416 25.07 -3.42 14.32
N VAL A 417 25.21 -2.19 14.79
CA VAL A 417 24.27 -1.60 15.77
C VAL A 417 23.30 -0.67 15.03
N PRO A 418 22.01 -1.01 14.97
CA PRO A 418 21.00 -0.12 14.40
C PRO A 418 20.83 1.13 15.26
N ARG A 419 20.67 2.29 14.63
CA ARG A 419 20.38 3.55 15.32
C ARG A 419 18.91 3.92 15.16
N ASN A 420 18.36 4.64 16.13
CA ASN A 420 17.04 5.24 16.01
C ASN A 420 17.18 6.76 16.13
N PRO A 421 17.38 7.47 15.01
CA PRO A 421 17.54 8.91 15.05
C PRO A 421 16.32 9.57 15.70
N PRO A 422 16.50 10.59 16.56
CA PRO A 422 15.39 11.30 17.16
C PRO A 422 14.63 12.12 16.12
N TRP A 423 13.35 12.34 16.39
CA TRP A 423 12.55 13.35 15.69
C TRP A 423 12.98 14.74 16.15
N VAL A 424 13.30 15.64 15.22
CA VAL A 424 13.81 16.98 15.48
C VAL A 424 13.12 18.00 14.58
N GLN A 425 13.08 19.26 15.01
CA GLN A 425 12.58 20.34 14.17
C GLN A 425 13.62 20.74 13.12
N CYS A 426 13.16 21.10 11.93
CA CYS A 426 14.04 21.56 10.86
C CYS A 426 13.31 22.56 9.96
N CYS A 427 13.98 23.67 9.65
CA CYS A 427 13.53 24.65 8.67
C CYS A 427 14.18 24.35 7.31
N LEU A 428 13.35 24.23 6.27
CA LEU A 428 13.74 23.86 4.92
C LEU A 428 13.37 24.94 3.91
N PHE A 429 14.33 25.31 3.08
CA PHE A 429 14.13 26.19 1.94
C PHE A 429 14.26 25.38 0.65
N SER A 430 13.19 25.35 -0.15
CA SER A 430 13.24 24.79 -1.50
C SER A 430 13.66 25.85 -2.50
N PHE A 431 14.46 25.47 -3.50
CA PHE A 431 14.92 26.36 -4.57
C PHE A 431 15.29 25.55 -5.81
N TYR A 432 15.44 26.20 -6.97
CA TYR A 432 15.89 25.54 -8.21
C TYR A 432 17.33 25.93 -8.57
N LYS A 433 18.04 25.02 -9.24
CA LYS A 433 19.39 25.30 -9.77
C LYS A 433 19.37 25.85 -11.19
N HIS A 434 18.40 25.45 -12.00
CA HIS A 434 18.33 25.78 -13.41
C HIS A 434 17.00 26.48 -13.72
N LYS A 435 17.08 27.70 -14.26
CA LYS A 435 15.88 28.52 -14.55
C LYS A 435 14.97 27.88 -15.62
N MET A 436 15.55 27.12 -16.56
CA MET A 436 14.81 26.43 -17.62
C MET A 436 14.15 25.12 -17.16
N ASP A 437 14.57 24.58 -16.02
CA ASP A 437 14.09 23.31 -15.50
C ASP A 437 13.92 23.40 -13.98
N GLN A 438 12.95 24.23 -13.57
CA GLN A 438 12.81 24.61 -12.17
C GLN A 438 12.41 23.42 -11.29
N TRP A 439 11.60 22.50 -11.82
CA TRP A 439 11.05 21.38 -11.05
C TRP A 439 12.05 20.23 -10.89
N GLU A 440 12.70 19.77 -11.95
CA GLU A 440 13.67 18.66 -11.82
C GLU A 440 14.99 19.14 -11.19
N SER A 441 15.31 20.42 -11.33
CA SER A 441 16.45 21.04 -10.64
C SER A 441 16.13 21.53 -9.22
N ARG A 442 14.92 21.27 -8.70
CA ARG A 442 14.51 21.64 -7.34
C ARG A 442 15.37 20.92 -6.31
N ARG A 443 15.87 21.64 -5.32
CA ARG A 443 16.70 21.15 -4.22
C ARG A 443 16.22 21.78 -2.92
N PHE A 444 16.62 21.18 -1.80
CA PHE A 444 16.27 21.63 -0.46
C PHE A 444 17.52 22.01 0.31
N ARG A 445 17.44 23.09 1.09
CA ARG A 445 18.50 23.56 1.97
C ARG A 445 17.96 23.69 3.40
N ILE A 446 18.74 23.25 4.38
CA ILE A 446 18.48 23.51 5.79
C ILE A 446 18.89 24.95 6.08
N PHE A 447 18.02 25.73 6.70
CA PHE A 447 18.28 27.12 7.08
C PHE A 447 17.66 27.44 8.44
N ASP A 448 18.13 28.49 9.12
CA ASP A 448 17.56 29.00 10.38
C ASP A 448 17.25 27.89 11.41
N THR A 449 18.12 26.87 11.44
CA THR A 449 18.03 25.68 12.32
C THR A 449 19.38 25.52 12.99
N TRP A 450 19.41 25.20 14.28
CA TRP A 450 20.64 24.94 15.02
C TRP A 450 20.52 23.77 15.98
N ILE A 451 21.64 23.13 16.30
CA ILE A 451 21.71 22.09 17.33
C ILE A 451 21.92 22.77 18.69
N ASN A 452 20.96 22.60 19.59
CA ASN A 452 21.03 23.14 20.95
C ASN A 452 22.23 22.55 21.70
N ALA A 453 22.90 23.39 22.50
CA ALA A 453 23.93 22.93 23.43
C ALA A 453 23.32 21.87 24.36
N SER A 454 24.01 20.75 24.54
CA SER A 454 23.58 19.67 25.44
C SER A 454 23.67 20.08 26.89
#